data_AF-A0A3M0YVA0-F1
#
_entry.id   AF-A0A3M0YVA0-F1
#
_cell.length_a   1.000
_cell.length_b   1.000
_cell.length_c   1.000
_cell.angle_alpha   90.00
_cell.angle_beta   90.00
_cell.angle_gamma   90.00
#
_symmetry.space_group_name_H-M   'P 1'
#
loop_
_entity.id
_entity.type
_entity.pdbx_description
1 polymer ?
#
loop_
_entity_poly.entity_id
_entity_poly.type
_entity_poly.pdbx_seq_one_letter_code
_entity_poly.pdbx_strand_id
1 'polypeptide(L)'
;MNATILTNTVRFVVLLLLQGLILRRIAMEWPYFHIVLYPLFILLLPLRTPRPLVILLGFLLGIAVDLFYQTPGLHASATTFTAFARA
;
A
#
# COMPACT_ATOMS: atom_id res chain seq x y z
N MET A 1 -19.63 -5.68 10.24
CA MET A 1 -19.00 -4.37 9.92
C MET A 1 -17.66 -4.20 10.65
N ASN A 2 -17.58 -4.38 11.98
CA ASN A 2 -16.32 -4.22 12.74
C ASN A 2 -15.21 -5.20 12.30
N ALA A 3 -15.57 -6.47 12.03
CA ALA A 3 -14.59 -7.46 11.57
C ALA A 3 -13.94 -7.08 10.22
N THR A 4 -14.69 -6.46 9.30
CA THR A 4 -14.19 -6.04 7.99
C THR A 4 -13.24 -4.85 8.11
N ILE A 5 -13.58 -3.88 8.96
CA ILE A 5 -12.69 -2.74 9.25
C ILE A 5 -11.40 -3.26 9.89
N LEU A 6 -11.50 -4.08 10.94
CA LEU A 6 -10.35 -4.67 11.62
C LEU A 6 -9.46 -5.45 10.65
N THR A 7 -10.06 -6.29 9.80
CA THR A 7 -9.32 -7.07 8.80
C THR A 7 -8.55 -6.17 7.83
N ASN A 8 -9.16 -5.10 7.34
CA ASN A 8 -8.50 -4.18 6.41
C ASN A 8 -7.44 -3.32 7.10
N THR A 9 -7.65 -2.93 8.35
CA THR A 9 -6.64 -2.25 9.17
C THR A 9 -5.42 -3.15 9.38
N VAL A 10 -5.62 -4.42 9.74
CA VAL A 10 -4.53 -5.39 9.89
C VAL A 10 -3.81 -5.59 8.55
N ARG A 11 -4.54 -5.76 7.45
CA ARG A 11 -3.94 -5.88 6.10
C ARG A 11 -3.09 -4.67 5.74
N PHE A 12 -3.57 -3.45 6.01
CA PHE A 12 -2.84 -2.22 5.78
C PHE A 12 -1.49 -2.24 6.53
N VAL A 13 -1.54 -2.48 7.84
CA VAL A 13 -0.34 -2.47 8.69
C VAL A 13 0.62 -3.58 8.29
N VAL A 14 0.13 -4.81 8.09
CA VAL A 14 0.97 -5.95 7.73
C VAL A 14 1.65 -5.74 6.38
N LEU A 15 0.92 -5.29 5.35
CA LEU A 15 1.51 -5.06 4.04
C LEU A 15 2.51 -3.89 4.04
N LEU A 16 2.22 -2.82 4.78
CA LEU A 16 3.14 -1.69 4.94
C LEU A 16 4.45 -2.12 5.62
N LEU A 17 4.35 -2.82 6.76
CA LEU A 17 5.53 -3.27 7.50
C LEU A 17 6.31 -4.35 6.74
N LEU A 18 5.62 -5.27 6.06
CA LEU A 18 6.24 -6.26 5.19
C LEU A 18 7.05 -5.56 4.08
N GLN A 19 6.47 -4.56 3.41
CA GLN A 19 7.17 -3.82 2.37
C GLN A 19 8.37 -3.02 2.91
N GLY A 20 8.16 -2.29 4.01
CA GLY A 20 9.13 -1.35 4.55
C GLY A 20 10.30 -1.99 5.30
N LEU A 21 10.04 -3.07 6.04
CA LEU A 21 11.05 -3.71 6.91
C LEU A 21 11.72 -4.92 6.25
N ILE A 22 10.95 -5.76 5.57
CA ILE A 22 11.44 -7.05 5.04
C ILE A 22 11.83 -6.90 3.57
N LEU A 23 10.87 -6.55 2.70
CA LEU A 23 11.10 -6.51 1.25
C LEU A 23 12.11 -5.45 0.84
N ARG A 24 12.13 -4.30 1.54
CA ARG A 24 13.17 -3.27 1.34
C ARG A 24 14.58 -3.83 1.58
N ARG A 25 14.75 -4.66 2.62
CA ARG A 25 16.05 -5.24 2.95
C ARG A 25 16.51 -6.24 1.89
N ILE A 26 15.59 -7.05 1.36
CA ILE A 26 15.88 -7.98 0.26
C ILE A 26 16.34 -7.21 -0.98
N ALA A 27 15.64 -6.13 -1.35
CA ALA A 27 16.01 -5.30 -2.50
C ALA A 27 17.38 -4.61 -2.32
N MET A 28 17.78 -4.32 -1.08
CA MET A 28 19.11 -3.77 -0.78
C MET A 28 20.23 -4.81 -0.98
N GLU A 29 19.98 -6.08 -0.66
CA GLU A 29 20.94 -7.18 -0.86
C GLU A 29 20.97 -7.66 -2.32
N TRP A 30 19.83 -7.58 -3.02
CA TRP A 30 19.63 -8.04 -4.41
C TRP A 30 19.03 -6.91 -5.26
N PRO A 31 19.86 -5.99 -5.80
CA PRO A 31 19.38 -4.74 -6.40
C PRO A 31 18.46 -4.89 -7.62
N TYR A 32 18.45 -6.04 -8.27
CA TYR A 32 17.59 -6.31 -9.43
C TYR A 32 16.26 -6.96 -9.06
N PHE A 33 16.05 -7.28 -7.77
CA PHE A 33 14.91 -8.03 -7.31
C PHE A 33 14.03 -7.18 -6.38
N HIS A 34 12.99 -6.57 -6.98
CA HIS A 34 12.03 -5.74 -6.26
C HIS A 34 10.65 -6.41 -6.21
N ILE A 35 10.26 -6.82 -5.01
CA ILE A 35 8.90 -7.32 -4.76
C ILE A 35 8.05 -6.15 -4.24
N VAL A 36 6.91 -5.90 -4.88
CA VAL A 36 5.98 -4.80 -4.56
C VAL A 36 4.61 -5.38 -4.25
N LEU A 37 4.30 -5.62 -2.97
CA LEU A 37 3.05 -6.29 -2.55
C LEU A 37 1.99 -5.37 -1.97
N TYR A 38 2.36 -4.19 -1.49
CA TYR A 38 1.42 -3.28 -0.84
C TYR A 38 0.21 -2.87 -1.72
N PRO A 39 0.24 -2.81 -3.07
CA PRO A 39 -0.97 -2.54 -3.88
C PRO A 39 -2.10 -3.55 -3.65
N LEU A 40 -1.81 -4.76 -3.15
CA LEU A 40 -2.82 -5.76 -2.77
C LEU A 40 -3.80 -5.22 -1.74
N PHE A 41 -3.38 -4.31 -0.85
CA PHE A 41 -4.30 -3.66 0.09
C PHE A 41 -5.46 -2.98 -0.66
N ILE A 42 -5.14 -2.18 -1.69
CA ILE A 42 -6.10 -1.42 -2.49
C ILE A 42 -7.04 -2.39 -3.22
N LEU A 43 -6.49 -3.44 -3.83
CA LEU A 43 -7.26 -4.43 -4.57
C LEU A 43 -8.21 -5.24 -3.68
N LEU A 44 -7.82 -5.53 -2.44
CA LEU A 44 -8.59 -6.33 -1.48
C LEU A 44 -9.60 -5.53 -0.65
N LEU A 45 -9.67 -4.21 -0.81
CA LEU A 45 -10.73 -3.41 -0.18
C LEU A 45 -12.11 -3.85 -0.68
N PRO A 46 -13.19 -3.72 0.13
CA PRO A 46 -14.55 -4.03 -0.31
C PRO A 46 -14.96 -3.22 -1.55
N LEU A 47 -15.67 -3.84 -2.50
CA LEU A 47 -16.11 -3.16 -3.74
C LEU A 47 -17.09 -2.00 -3.47
N ARG A 48 -17.81 -2.04 -2.34
CA ARG A 48 -18.74 -0.98 -1.91
C ARG A 48 -18.07 0.17 -1.16
N THR A 49 -16.74 0.20 -1.06
CA THR A 49 -16.00 1.28 -0.37
C THR A 49 -16.12 2.57 -1.18
N PRO A 50 -16.47 3.72 -0.57
CA PRO A 50 -16.65 4.97 -1.29
C PRO A 50 -15.34 5.42 -1.96
N ARG A 51 -15.44 5.88 -3.20
CA ARG A 51 -14.29 6.25 -4.05
C ARG A 51 -13.30 7.22 -3.40
N PRO A 52 -13.72 8.32 -2.75
CA PRO A 52 -12.78 9.21 -2.06
C PRO A 52 -11.98 8.51 -0.96
N LEU A 53 -12.59 7.54 -0.26
CA LEU A 53 -11.92 6.80 0.81
C LEU A 53 -10.88 5.83 0.25
N VAL A 54 -11.17 5.14 -0.87
CA VAL A 54 -10.21 4.25 -1.52
C VAL A 54 -8.98 5.03 -1.99
N ILE A 55 -9.19 6.20 -2.61
CA ILE A 55 -8.12 7.08 -3.08
C ILE A 55 -7.28 7.60 -1.92
N LEU A 56 -7.92 8.09 -0.86
CA LEU A 56 -7.23 8.58 0.34
C LEU A 56 -6.39 7.47 1.00
N LEU A 57 -6.95 6.27 1.16
CA LEU A 57 -6.23 5.14 1.73
C LEU A 57 -5.07 4.66 0.83
N GLY A 58 -5.23 4.74 -0.49
CA GLY A 58 -4.16 4.51 -1.45
C GLY A 58 -3.00 5.48 -1.26
N PHE A 59 -3.29 6.79 -1.24
CA PHE A 59 -2.31 7.83 -0.98
C PHE A 59 -1.57 7.62 0.35
N LEU A 60 -2.31 7.36 1.44
CA LEU A 60 -1.74 7.12 2.77
C LEU A 60 -0.82 5.90 2.80
N LEU A 61 -1.16 4.84 2.07
CA LEU A 61 -0.30 3.67 1.93
C LEU A 61 1.00 4.02 1.18
N GLY A 62 0.88 4.69 0.03
CA GLY A 62 2.03 5.01 -0.79
C GLY A 62 2.99 5.99 -0.12
N ILE A 63 2.48 7.05 0.53
CA ILE A 63 3.35 7.99 1.25
C ILE A 63 4.05 7.32 2.43
N ALA A 64 3.39 6.37 3.11
CA ALA A 64 4.02 5.60 4.17
C ALA A 64 5.14 4.69 3.64
N VAL A 65 4.98 4.08 2.46
CA VAL A 65 6.04 3.32 1.79
C VAL A 65 7.18 4.24 1.35
N ASP A 66 6.89 5.43 0.83
CA ASP A 66 7.90 6.41 0.42
C ASP A 66 8.83 6.80 1.59
N LEU A 67 8.33 6.86 2.82
CA LEU A 67 9.15 7.09 4.01
C LEU A 67 10.20 5.99 4.23
N PHE A 68 9.88 4.73 3.90
CA PHE A 68 10.85 3.65 3.95
C PHE A 68 11.82 3.73 2.77
N TYR A 69 11.36 3.97 1.55
CA TYR A 69 12.22 3.90 0.36
C TYR A 69 13.00 5.20 0.09
N GLN A 70 12.74 6.28 0.84
CA GLN A 70 13.31 7.61 0.63
C GLN A 70 13.05 8.14 -0.79
N THR A 71 11.93 7.74 -1.39
CA THR A 71 11.48 8.11 -2.75
C THR A 71 10.20 8.94 -2.66
N PRO A 72 10.23 10.15 -2.08
CA PRO A 72 9.01 10.91 -1.79
C PRO A 72 8.15 11.10 -3.05
N GLY A 73 6.91 10.62 -2.99
CA GLY A 73 5.92 10.82 -4.06
C GLY A 73 5.84 9.68 -5.08
N LEU A 74 6.83 8.79 -5.16
CA LEU A 74 6.84 7.71 -6.16
C LEU A 74 5.74 6.68 -5.88
N HIS A 75 5.78 6.08 -4.69
CA HIS A 75 4.76 5.11 -4.30
C HIS A 75 3.42 5.80 -4.01
N ALA A 76 3.42 7.02 -3.47
CA ALA A 76 2.21 7.82 -3.30
C ALA A 76 1.46 8.05 -4.61
N SER A 77 2.13 8.47 -5.69
CA SER A 77 1.47 8.69 -6.98
C SER A 77 0.96 7.37 -7.59
N ALA A 78 1.77 6.32 -7.57
CA ALA A 78 1.40 5.00 -8.11
C ALA A 78 0.19 4.39 -7.38
N THR A 79 0.16 4.45 -6.05
CA THR A 79 -0.96 3.94 -5.24
C THR A 79 -2.21 4.78 -5.37
N THR A 80 -2.09 6.11 -5.43
CA THR A 80 -3.22 7.01 -5.66
C THR A 80 -3.86 6.74 -7.02
N PHE A 81 -3.06 6.57 -8.07
CA PHE A 81 -3.55 6.21 -9.39
C PHE A 81 -4.19 4.82 -9.40
N THR A 82 -3.55 3.82 -8.77
CA THR A 82 -4.10 2.47 -8.64
C THR A 82 -5.45 2.48 -7.92
N ALA A 83 -5.56 3.23 -6.83
CA ALA A 83 -6.80 3.41 -6.08
C ALA A 83 -7.88 4.12 -6.91
N PHE A 84 -7.51 5.13 -7.70
CA PHE A 84 -8.42 5.81 -8.62
C PHE A 84 -8.94 4.89 -9.73
N ALA A 85 -8.07 4.03 -10.29
CA ALA A 85 -8.43 3.09 -11.34
C ALA A 85 -9.33 1.94 -10.84
N ARG A 86 -9.15 1.53 -9.58
CA ARG A 86 -9.92 0.46 -8.93
C ARG A 86 -11.23 0.94 -8.30
N ALA A 87 -11.41 2.23 -8.05
CA ALA A 87 -12.56 2.79 -7.32
C ALA A 87 -13.68 3.27 -8.24
#